data_AF-A0A8H5UAP1-F1
#
_entry.id   AF-A0A8H5UAP1-F1
#
_cell.length_a   1.000
_cell.length_b   1.000
_cell.length_c   1.000
_cell.angle_alpha   90.00
_cell.angle_beta   90.00
_cell.angle_gamma   90.00
#
_symmetry.space_group_name_H-M   'P 1'
#
loop_
_entity.id
_entity.type
_entity.pdbx_description
1 polymer ?
#
loop_
_entity_poly.entity_id
_entity_poly.type
_entity_poly.pdbx_seq_one_letter_code
_entity_poly.pdbx_strand_id
1 'polypeptide(L)'
;MTTVREGARMASSLGRRHLPLRTGSVCVQRFVSTEAKKSSALADLDNASSFATGSPDEAAIQAFNSREKAAETGKKLPGNRYQYHPPKYYRGPLHPVQVPKSSDPTARDFVPGPFSFPRLKHTYESTIAPDLIAMTYQHTPP
;
A
#
# COMPACT_ATOMS: atom_id res chain seq x y z
N MET A 1 -18.40 60.96 -14.52
CA MET A 1 -19.86 61.16 -14.58
C MET A 1 -20.37 60.65 -15.92
N THR A 2 -20.89 59.41 -15.99
CA THR A 2 -21.67 58.95 -17.14
C THR A 2 -22.77 58.01 -16.63
N THR A 3 -24.01 58.44 -16.80
CA THR A 3 -25.24 57.82 -16.30
C THR A 3 -25.86 56.85 -17.31
N VAL A 4 -26.17 55.66 -16.79
CA VAL A 4 -27.24 54.68 -17.04
C VAL A 4 -28.36 55.01 -18.07
N ARG A 5 -28.77 53.97 -18.82
CA ARG A 5 -30.15 53.43 -19.07
C ARG A 5 -30.35 53.07 -20.56
N GLU A 6 -30.32 51.79 -20.92
CA GLU A 6 -31.37 50.74 -20.77
C GLU A 6 -32.48 50.87 -21.83
N GLY A 7 -32.64 49.80 -22.62
CA GLY A 7 -33.68 49.65 -23.62
C GLY A 7 -33.84 48.18 -23.98
N ALA A 8 -34.68 47.48 -23.22
CA ALA A 8 -35.08 46.10 -23.44
C ALA A 8 -35.94 45.94 -24.71
N ARG A 9 -35.85 44.78 -25.37
CA ARG A 9 -37.00 44.02 -25.90
C ARG A 9 -36.58 42.60 -26.29
N MET A 10 -37.22 41.65 -25.61
CA MET A 10 -37.19 40.21 -25.82
C MET A 10 -37.86 39.83 -27.14
N ALA A 11 -37.45 38.74 -27.78
CA ALA A 11 -38.23 37.49 -27.82
C ALA A 11 -37.90 36.57 -29.02
N SER A 12 -37.95 35.27 -28.70
CA SER A 12 -38.34 34.14 -29.55
C SER A 12 -37.47 33.75 -30.74
N SER A 13 -36.78 32.62 -30.60
CA SER A 13 -37.22 31.40 -31.29
C SER A 13 -36.53 30.16 -30.72
N LEU A 14 -37.33 29.27 -30.13
CA LEU A 14 -36.94 27.93 -29.70
C LEU A 14 -36.67 27.05 -30.93
N GLY A 15 -35.39 26.80 -31.23
CA GLY A 15 -34.98 25.77 -32.18
C GLY A 15 -34.66 24.46 -31.47
N ARG A 16 -35.68 23.69 -31.06
CA ARG A 16 -35.49 22.31 -30.62
C ARG A 16 -35.07 21.47 -31.83
N ARG A 17 -33.77 21.18 -31.96
CA ARG A 17 -33.29 20.07 -32.79
C ARG A 17 -33.25 18.82 -31.92
N HIS A 18 -34.30 18.02 -32.01
CA HIS A 18 -34.29 16.64 -31.52
C HIS A 18 -33.49 15.79 -32.51
N LEU A 19 -32.28 15.39 -32.11
CA LEU A 19 -31.55 14.32 -32.78
C LEU A 19 -32.04 12.98 -32.21
N PRO A 20 -32.31 11.96 -33.04
CA PRO A 20 -32.67 10.65 -32.52
C PRO A 20 -31.43 10.00 -31.87
N LEU A 21 -31.48 9.84 -30.54
CA LEU A 21 -30.59 8.94 -29.82
C LEU A 21 -30.88 7.50 -30.30
N ARG A 22 -29.94 6.91 -31.05
CA ARG A 22 -29.91 5.47 -31.28
C ARG A 22 -29.70 4.78 -29.94
N THR A 23 -30.69 4.04 -29.46
CA THR A 23 -30.49 3.06 -28.40
C THR A 23 -29.72 1.89 -29.00
N GLY A 24 -28.47 1.72 -28.57
CA GLY A 24 -27.69 0.53 -28.88
C GLY A 24 -28.36 -0.72 -28.30
N SER A 25 -28.34 -1.82 -29.05
CA SER A 25 -28.75 -3.13 -28.56
C SER A 25 -27.94 -3.51 -27.32
N VAL A 26 -28.62 -3.87 -26.23
CA VAL A 26 -27.98 -4.48 -25.05
C VAL A 26 -27.55 -5.89 -25.44
N CYS A 27 -26.30 -6.03 -25.88
CA CYS A 27 -25.69 -7.33 -26.06
C CYS A 27 -25.41 -7.92 -24.68
N VAL A 28 -26.24 -8.88 -24.24
CA VAL A 28 -25.98 -9.68 -23.05
C VAL A 28 -24.79 -10.59 -23.36
N GLN A 29 -23.59 -10.19 -22.95
CA GLN A 29 -22.44 -11.09 -22.89
C GLN A 29 -22.68 -12.09 -21.77
N ARG A 30 -22.93 -13.35 -22.14
CA ARG A 30 -22.85 -14.48 -21.20
C ARG A 30 -21.37 -14.72 -20.90
N PHE A 31 -20.97 -14.59 -19.64
CA PHE A 31 -19.66 -15.08 -19.19
C PHE A 31 -19.67 -16.61 -19.26
N VAL A 32 -19.03 -17.16 -20.29
CA VAL A 32 -18.73 -18.59 -20.39
C VAL A 32 -17.47 -18.82 -19.54
N SER A 33 -17.66 -19.37 -18.34
CA SER A 33 -16.55 -19.85 -17.52
C SER A 33 -15.96 -21.10 -18.17
N THR A 34 -14.96 -20.93 -19.02
CA THR A 34 -14.10 -22.04 -19.46
C THR A 34 -13.27 -22.52 -18.29
N GLU A 35 -13.22 -23.84 -18.09
CA GLU A 35 -12.45 -24.50 -17.03
C GLU A 35 -11.04 -23.91 -16.87
N ALA A 36 -10.71 -23.50 -15.64
CA ALA A 36 -9.39 -23.01 -15.30
C ALA A 36 -8.38 -24.15 -15.41
N LYS A 37 -7.65 -24.23 -16.53
CA LYS A 37 -6.39 -24.98 -16.61
C LYS A 37 -5.55 -24.56 -15.40
N LYS A 38 -5.16 -25.52 -14.55
CA LYS A 38 -4.19 -25.31 -13.46
C LYS A 38 -3.03 -24.50 -14.03
N SER A 39 -2.94 -23.25 -13.61
CA SER A 39 -2.02 -22.29 -14.18
C SER A 39 -0.59 -22.72 -13.87
N SER A 40 0.25 -22.83 -14.89
CA SER A 40 1.70 -23.02 -14.74
C SER A 40 2.37 -21.91 -13.93
N ALA A 41 1.68 -20.79 -13.70
CA ALA A 41 2.12 -19.68 -12.87
C ALA A 41 2.36 -20.07 -11.40
N LEU A 42 1.68 -21.08 -10.88
CA LEU A 42 1.94 -21.56 -9.51
C LEU A 42 3.22 -22.41 -9.40
N ALA A 43 3.74 -22.91 -10.53
CA ALA A 43 4.94 -23.74 -10.54
C ALA A 43 6.25 -22.92 -10.49
N ASP A 44 6.18 -21.61 -10.75
CA ASP A 44 7.30 -20.67 -10.66
C ASP A 44 7.46 -20.07 -9.24
N LEU A 45 6.50 -20.35 -8.35
CA LEU A 45 6.57 -19.91 -6.96
C LEU A 45 7.54 -20.80 -6.17
N ASP A 46 8.14 -20.23 -5.13
CA ASP A 46 9.01 -20.97 -4.23
C ASP A 46 8.23 -22.09 -3.51
N ASN A 47 8.58 -23.34 -3.83
CA ASN A 47 7.94 -24.54 -3.29
C ASN A 47 8.17 -24.72 -1.77
N ALA A 48 9.23 -24.12 -1.21
CA ALA A 48 9.62 -24.27 0.19
C ALA A 48 9.50 -22.95 0.98
N SER A 49 8.43 -22.19 0.72
CA SER A 49 8.17 -20.92 1.40
C SER A 49 8.02 -21.08 2.92
N SER A 50 8.81 -20.31 3.68
CA SER A 50 8.71 -20.24 5.15
C SER A 50 7.39 -19.62 5.63
N PHE A 51 6.65 -18.91 4.77
CA PHE A 51 5.33 -18.38 5.14
C PHE A 51 4.24 -19.46 5.21
N ALA A 52 4.47 -20.62 4.57
CA ALA A 52 3.53 -21.74 4.58
C ALA A 52 3.75 -22.70 5.76
N THR A 53 4.82 -22.53 6.55
CA THR A 53 5.05 -23.34 7.74
C THR A 53 4.08 -22.95 8.84
N GLY A 54 3.53 -23.94 9.55
CA GLY A 54 2.62 -23.73 10.68
C GLY A 54 3.28 -23.02 11.87
N SER A 55 2.46 -22.64 12.85
CA SER A 55 2.95 -22.11 14.12
C SER A 55 3.83 -23.15 14.85
N PRO A 56 4.87 -22.71 15.59
CA PRO A 56 5.72 -23.63 16.34
C PRO A 56 4.98 -24.31 17.50
N ASP A 57 5.33 -25.56 17.79
CA ASP A 57 4.74 -26.35 18.88
C ASP A 57 5.09 -25.79 20.27
N GLU A 58 4.18 -25.94 21.24
CA GLU A 58 4.37 -25.46 22.61
C GLU A 58 5.62 -26.04 23.29
N ALA A 59 5.90 -27.33 23.05
CA ALA A 59 7.10 -28.00 23.57
C ALA A 59 8.39 -27.38 23.00
N ALA A 60 8.39 -26.95 21.74
CA ALA A 60 9.54 -26.28 21.12
C ALA A 60 9.75 -24.86 21.69
N ILE A 61 8.66 -24.14 21.97
CA ILE A 61 8.70 -22.82 22.61
C ILE A 61 9.28 -22.93 24.03
N GLN A 62 8.82 -23.92 24.82
CA GLN A 62 9.33 -24.15 26.17
C GLN A 62 10.83 -24.55 26.15
N ALA A 63 11.23 -25.41 25.22
CA ALA A 63 12.63 -25.80 25.04
C ALA A 63 13.53 -24.62 24.57
N PHE A 64 12.97 -23.64 23.86
CA PHE A 64 13.68 -22.42 23.47
C PHE A 64 13.83 -21.45 24.66
N ASN A 65 12.76 -21.21 25.42
CA ASN A 65 12.79 -20.28 26.55
C ASN A 65 13.67 -20.75 27.71
N SER A 66 13.76 -22.06 27.92
CA SER A 66 14.69 -22.68 28.89
C SER A 66 16.15 -22.62 28.44
N ARG A 67 16.42 -22.18 27.20
CA ARG A 67 17.74 -22.19 26.58
C ARG A 67 18.51 -20.90 26.87
N GLU A 68 18.87 -20.65 28.13
CA GLU A 68 19.86 -19.63 28.53
C GLU A 68 21.32 -20.00 28.14
N LYS A 69 21.50 -20.75 27.04
CA LYS A 69 22.77 -21.42 26.71
C LYS A 69 23.97 -20.50 26.45
N ALA A 70 23.73 -19.21 26.19
CA ALA A 70 24.81 -18.25 26.02
C ALA A 70 25.53 -17.93 27.34
N ALA A 71 24.82 -17.97 28.48
CA ALA A 71 25.41 -17.73 29.79
C ALA A 71 26.17 -18.97 30.30
N GLU A 72 25.60 -20.17 30.10
CA GLU A 72 26.14 -21.43 30.63
C GLU A 72 27.49 -21.82 30.01
N THR A 73 27.72 -21.47 28.74
CA THR A 73 28.89 -21.98 28.01
C THR A 73 30.18 -21.23 28.35
N GLY A 74 30.11 -20.07 29.03
CA GLY A 74 31.25 -19.25 29.47
C GLY A 74 32.19 -18.75 28.36
N LYS A 75 31.95 -19.17 27.11
CA LYS A 75 32.77 -18.94 25.92
C LYS A 75 31.89 -18.28 24.86
N LYS A 76 32.39 -17.17 24.30
CA LYS A 76 31.72 -16.45 23.21
C LYS A 76 31.77 -17.30 21.95
N LEU A 77 30.66 -17.33 21.19
CA LEU A 77 30.67 -17.92 19.85
C LEU A 77 31.65 -17.16 18.95
N PRO A 78 32.30 -17.83 17.98
CA PRO A 78 33.12 -17.15 16.99
C PRO A 78 32.28 -16.15 16.18
N GLY A 79 32.89 -15.03 15.78
CA GLY A 79 32.24 -14.02 14.97
C GLY A 79 31.85 -14.54 13.58
N ASN A 80 30.84 -13.93 12.98
CA ASN A 80 30.40 -14.28 11.63
C ASN A 80 31.43 -13.85 10.56
N ARG A 81 31.42 -14.52 9.41
CA ARG A 81 32.22 -14.18 8.22
C ARG A 81 31.75 -12.90 7.55
N TYR A 82 30.44 -12.64 7.56
CA TYR A 82 29.87 -11.42 7.02
C TYR A 82 30.03 -10.27 8.02
N GLN A 83 30.81 -9.25 7.65
CA GLN A 83 31.18 -8.11 8.51
C GLN A 83 30.95 -6.77 7.79
N TYR A 84 29.86 -6.67 7.03
CA TYR A 84 29.47 -5.40 6.42
C TYR A 84 29.00 -4.42 7.50
N HIS A 85 29.55 -3.21 7.46
CA HIS A 85 29.10 -2.09 8.27
C HIS A 85 28.87 -0.87 7.36
N PRO A 86 27.76 -0.13 7.54
CA PRO A 86 27.46 1.00 6.66
C PRO A 86 28.54 2.09 6.71
N PRO A 87 28.98 2.60 5.55
CA PRO A 87 30.01 3.63 5.50
C PRO A 87 29.49 4.95 6.10
N LYS A 88 30.41 5.77 6.62
CA LYS A 88 30.08 7.07 7.20
C LYS A 88 29.57 8.09 6.17
N TYR A 89 30.03 7.99 4.93
CA TYR A 89 29.75 8.97 3.87
C TYR A 89 29.26 8.28 2.60
N TYR A 90 28.30 8.91 1.93
CA TYR A 90 27.90 8.52 0.58
C TYR A 90 28.91 9.07 -0.43
N ARG A 91 29.52 8.16 -1.22
CA ARG A 91 30.58 8.48 -2.20
C ARG A 91 30.09 8.42 -3.65
N GLY A 92 28.78 8.42 -3.86
CA GLY A 92 28.15 8.29 -5.17
C GLY A 92 27.67 6.86 -5.50
N PRO A 93 26.83 6.71 -6.54
CA PRO A 93 26.10 5.48 -6.81
C PRO A 93 26.96 4.34 -7.37
N LEU A 94 28.13 4.65 -7.91
CA LEU A 94 29.06 3.66 -8.48
C LEU A 94 30.17 3.24 -7.50
N HIS A 95 30.17 3.76 -6.27
CA HIS A 95 31.11 3.32 -5.26
C HIS A 95 30.82 1.85 -4.88
N PRO A 96 31.83 0.97 -4.71
CA PRO A 96 31.58 -0.45 -4.45
C PRO A 96 30.81 -0.72 -3.15
N VAL A 97 31.17 0.02 -2.09
CA VAL A 97 30.47 -0.04 -0.80
C VAL A 97 29.40 1.05 -0.79
N GLN A 98 28.15 0.64 -0.90
CA GLN A 98 26.99 1.54 -0.89
C GLN A 98 26.45 1.74 0.53
N VAL A 99 25.68 2.81 0.73
CA VAL A 99 24.90 3.00 1.96
C VAL A 99 23.62 2.17 1.86
N PRO A 100 23.18 1.49 2.94
CA PRO A 100 21.89 0.85 2.96
C PRO A 100 20.77 1.91 3.02
N LYS A 101 19.54 1.48 2.82
CA LYS A 101 18.35 2.35 3.00
C LYS A 101 18.15 2.65 4.49
N SER A 102 17.55 3.79 4.81
CA SER A 102 17.22 4.18 6.20
C SER A 102 16.24 3.22 6.89
N SER A 103 15.50 2.41 6.13
CA SER A 103 14.63 1.36 6.67
C SER A 103 15.38 0.14 7.20
N ASP A 104 16.66 -0.04 6.82
CA ASP A 104 17.48 -1.15 7.30
C ASP A 104 17.90 -0.88 8.75
N PRO A 105 17.65 -1.82 9.69
CA PRO A 105 18.05 -1.65 11.09
C PRO A 105 19.56 -1.44 11.30
N THR A 106 20.39 -1.84 10.33
CA THR A 106 21.85 -1.66 10.39
C THR A 106 22.26 -0.24 9.98
N ALA A 107 21.39 0.51 9.29
CA ALA A 107 21.70 1.83 8.74
C ALA A 107 22.06 2.84 9.85
N ARG A 108 22.88 3.83 9.49
CA ARG A 108 23.34 4.86 10.44
C ARG A 108 22.24 5.83 10.85
N ASP A 109 21.26 6.01 9.98
CA ASP A 109 20.11 6.91 10.10
C ASP A 109 18.79 6.16 10.33
N PHE A 110 18.88 4.90 10.81
CA PHE A 110 17.71 4.11 11.15
C PHE A 110 16.91 4.79 12.27
N VAL A 111 15.61 4.95 12.04
CA VAL A 111 14.65 5.37 13.05
C VAL A 111 13.71 4.20 13.31
N PRO A 112 13.58 3.74 14.56
CA PRO A 112 12.64 2.68 14.87
C PRO A 112 11.22 3.09 14.48
N GLY A 113 10.42 2.09 14.09
CA GLY A 113 9.04 2.30 13.68
C GLY A 113 8.16 2.93 14.77
N PRO A 114 6.90 3.25 14.45
CA PRO A 114 5.98 3.86 15.40
C PRO A 114 5.70 2.94 16.58
N PHE A 115 5.77 3.49 17.80
CA PHE A 115 5.53 2.76 19.05
C PHE A 115 4.06 2.65 19.43
N SER A 116 3.25 3.62 19.00
CA SER A 116 1.81 3.65 19.27
C SER A 116 1.08 4.27 18.09
N PHE A 117 -0.22 4.01 18.03
CA PHE A 117 -1.08 4.62 17.04
C PHE A 117 -1.66 5.93 17.60
N PRO A 118 -1.41 7.10 16.96
CA PRO A 118 -1.91 8.37 17.47
C PRO A 118 -3.44 8.40 17.52
N ARG A 119 -4.02 8.69 18.69
CA ARG A 119 -5.47 8.69 18.91
C ARG A 119 -6.22 9.57 17.90
N LEU A 120 -5.66 10.74 17.57
CA LEU A 120 -6.27 11.65 16.59
C LEU A 120 -6.32 11.05 15.18
N LYS A 121 -5.29 10.30 14.78
CA LYS A 121 -5.28 9.60 13.49
C LYS A 121 -6.35 8.50 13.47
N HIS A 122 -6.49 7.74 14.55
CA HIS A 122 -7.55 6.74 14.70
C HIS A 122 -8.95 7.34 14.60
N THR A 123 -9.21 8.43 15.33
CA THR A 123 -10.51 9.10 15.28
C THR A 123 -10.76 9.70 13.90
N TYR A 124 -9.73 10.27 13.26
CA TYR A 124 -9.86 10.79 11.91
C TYR A 124 -10.26 9.70 10.92
N GLU A 125 -9.52 8.59 10.89
CA GLU A 125 -9.78 7.49 9.93
C GLU A 125 -11.10 6.76 10.21
N SER A 126 -11.50 6.62 11.48
CA SER A 126 -12.71 5.86 11.84
C SER A 126 -14.01 6.65 11.78
N THR A 127 -14.00 7.96 12.07
CA THR A 127 -15.23 8.77 12.11
C THR A 127 -15.19 9.97 11.16
N ILE A 128 -14.13 10.78 11.20
CA ILE A 128 -14.13 12.08 10.51
C ILE A 128 -13.98 11.91 8.99
N ALA A 129 -13.17 10.97 8.53
CA ALA A 129 -12.93 10.72 7.11
C ALA A 129 -14.22 10.37 6.33
N PRO A 130 -15.05 9.40 6.75
CA PRO A 130 -16.31 9.13 6.06
C PRO A 130 -17.30 10.31 6.15
N ASP A 131 -17.36 11.03 7.27
CA ASP A 131 -18.21 12.22 7.41
C ASP A 131 -17.81 13.32 6.41
N LEU A 132 -16.50 13.59 6.27
CA LEU A 132 -15.98 14.55 5.30
C LEU A 132 -16.27 14.14 3.86
N ILE A 133 -16.14 12.85 3.53
CA ILE A 133 -16.46 12.33 2.20
C ILE A 133 -17.94 12.56 1.90
N ALA A 134 -18.84 12.26 2.84
CA ALA A 134 -20.27 12.46 2.66
C ALA A 134 -20.66 13.95 2.55
N MET A 135 -20.07 14.82 3.39
CA MET A 135 -20.34 16.27 3.37
C MET A 135 -19.88 16.94 2.08
N THR A 136 -18.80 16.45 1.47
CA THR A 136 -18.19 17.05 0.27
C THR A 136 -18.50 16.30 -1.02
N TYR A 137 -19.36 15.29 -0.97
CA TYR A 137 -19.71 14.49 -2.14
C TYR A 137 -20.49 15.33 -3.17
N GLN A 138 -19.95 15.42 -4.38
CA GLN A 138 -20.65 15.93 -5.54
C GLN A 138 -20.95 14.78 -6.50
N HIS A 139 -22.24 14.52 -6.73
CA HIS A 139 -22.67 13.45 -7.61
C HIS A 139 -22.23 13.70 -9.05
N THR A 140 -21.48 12.76 -9.63
CA THR A 140 -21.16 12.70 -11.05
C THR A 140 -22.04 11.62 -11.70
N PRO A 141 -22.96 12.00 -12.61
CA PRO A 141 -23.80 11.02 -13.29
C PRO A 141 -22.96 10.01 -14.10
N PRO A 142 -23.43 8.76 -14.23
CA PRO A 142 -22.75 7.69 -14.96
C PRO A 142 -22.75 7.87 -16.48
#